data_AF-A0A413UTK2-F1
#
_entry.id   AF-A0A413UTK2-F1
#
_cell.length_a   1.000
_cell.length_b   1.000
_cell.length_c   1.000
_cell.angle_alpha   90.00
_cell.angle_beta   90.00
_cell.angle_gamma   90.00
#
_symmetry.space_group_name_H-M   'P 1'
#
loop_
_entity.id
_entity.type
_entity.pdbx_description
1 polymer ?
#
loop_
_entity_poly.entity_id
_entity_poly.type
_entity_poly.pdbx_seq_one_letter_code
_entity_poly.pdbx_strand_id
1 'polypeptide(L)'
;MERVFTELTPECEVTARMYAQGYEKKEIANIKCRAVSTINNQLQKAFDILHVRNGRELATMLYERIAGVKLTMDFSPTVRMSVAYSLLCIFSLSLYHEQSEMRRGRELRVERIEIIRRAE
;
A
#
# COMPACT_ATOMS: atom_id res chain seq x y z
N MET A 1 11.12 9.49 -18.13
CA MET A 1 9.82 8.91 -17.75
C MET A 1 8.99 8.79 -19.00
N GLU A 2 8.51 7.60 -19.32
CA GLU A 2 7.52 7.42 -20.38
C GLU A 2 6.22 8.19 -20.04
N ARG A 3 5.56 8.73 -21.06
CA ARG A 3 4.29 9.45 -20.86
C ARG A 3 3.16 8.44 -20.77
N VAL A 4 2.43 8.48 -19.67
CA VAL A 4 1.31 7.57 -19.38
C VAL A 4 -0.02 8.19 -19.83
N PHE A 5 -0.17 9.50 -19.66
CA PHE A 5 -1.33 10.25 -20.11
C PHE A 5 -0.94 11.17 -21.26
N THR A 6 -0.94 10.63 -22.48
CA THR A 6 -0.56 11.39 -23.68
C THR A 6 -1.54 12.52 -23.99
N GLU A 7 -2.78 12.42 -23.51
CA GLU A 7 -3.83 13.44 -23.67
C GLU A 7 -3.56 14.70 -22.81
N LEU A 8 -2.77 14.56 -21.75
CA LEU A 8 -2.44 15.66 -20.85
C LEU A 8 -1.19 16.41 -21.32
N THR A 9 -1.12 17.68 -20.95
CA THR A 9 0.13 18.43 -21.03
C THR A 9 1.14 17.84 -20.05
N PRO A 10 2.45 17.88 -20.35
CA PRO A 10 3.47 17.23 -19.52
C PRO A 10 3.47 17.75 -18.08
N GLU A 11 3.22 19.05 -17.88
CA GLU A 11 3.11 19.60 -16.53
C GLU A 11 1.91 19.05 -15.74
N CYS A 12 0.76 18.93 -16.41
CA CYS A 12 -0.48 18.47 -15.82
C CYS A 12 -0.40 16.96 -15.51
N GLU A 13 0.21 16.20 -16.41
CA GLU A 13 0.48 14.77 -16.24
C GLU A 13 1.33 14.49 -15.00
N VAL A 14 2.38 15.26 -14.77
CA VAL A 14 3.23 15.12 -13.57
C VAL A 14 2.41 15.38 -12.30
N THR A 15 1.57 16.43 -12.30
CA THR A 15 0.69 16.74 -11.16
C THR A 15 -0.32 15.63 -10.91
N ALA A 16 -0.98 15.13 -11.96
CA ALA A 16 -1.96 14.04 -11.87
C ALA A 16 -1.32 12.75 -11.34
N ARG A 17 -0.08 12.45 -11.76
CA ARG A 17 0.67 11.27 -11.30
C ARG A 17 1.06 11.36 -9.83
N MET A 18 1.57 12.51 -9.38
CA MET A 18 1.85 12.73 -7.96
C MET A 18 0.56 12.57 -7.13
N TYR A 19 -0.55 13.15 -7.58
CA TYR A 19 -1.81 13.02 -6.88
C TYR A 19 -2.33 11.57 -6.83
N ALA A 20 -2.21 10.83 -7.93
CA ALA A 20 -2.57 9.42 -8.01
C ALA A 20 -1.70 8.50 -7.11
N GLN A 21 -0.45 8.88 -6.85
CA GLN A 21 0.44 8.19 -5.92
C GLN A 21 0.11 8.46 -4.45
N GLY A 22 -0.80 9.41 -4.16
CA GLY A 22 -1.26 9.72 -2.81
C GLY A 22 -0.69 11.00 -2.21
N TYR A 23 0.10 11.79 -2.95
CA TYR A 23 0.58 13.09 -2.47
C TYR A 23 -0.57 14.08 -2.29
N GLU A 24 -0.56 14.84 -1.20
CA GLU A 24 -1.56 15.88 -0.97
C GLU A 24 -1.34 17.08 -1.90
N LYS A 25 -2.42 17.82 -2.22
CA LYS A 25 -2.34 19.02 -3.07
C LYS A 25 -1.35 20.06 -2.52
N LYS A 26 -1.24 20.18 -1.20
CA LYS A 26 -0.29 21.08 -0.52
C LYS A 26 1.15 20.62 -0.68
N GLU A 27 1.40 19.33 -0.58
CA GLU A 27 2.73 18.74 -0.78
C GLU A 27 3.18 18.91 -2.23
N ILE A 28 2.30 18.61 -3.19
CA ILE A 28 2.58 18.79 -4.62
C ILE A 28 2.88 20.27 -4.93
N ALA A 29 2.11 21.19 -4.34
CA ALA A 29 2.33 22.62 -4.48
C ALA A 29 3.71 23.03 -3.95
N ASN A 30 4.12 22.49 -2.80
CA ASN A 30 5.43 22.73 -2.21
C ASN A 30 6.56 22.16 -3.09
N ILE A 31 6.44 20.91 -3.55
CA ILE A 31 7.43 20.24 -4.42
C ILE A 31 7.60 20.98 -5.75
N LYS A 32 6.49 21.44 -6.35
CA LYS A 32 6.52 22.16 -7.64
C LYS A 32 6.80 23.66 -7.48
N CYS A 33 6.92 24.17 -6.25
CA CYS A 33 7.02 25.60 -5.95
C CYS A 33 5.91 26.43 -6.64
N ARG A 34 4.66 25.95 -6.58
CA ARG A 34 3.48 26.60 -7.17
C ARG A 34 2.40 26.82 -6.13
N ALA A 35 1.48 27.75 -6.41
CA ALA A 35 0.33 27.95 -5.54
C ALA A 35 -0.59 26.71 -5.55
N VAL A 36 -1.21 26.41 -4.40
CA VAL A 36 -2.15 25.29 -4.25
C VAL A 36 -3.33 25.41 -5.22
N SER A 37 -3.79 26.64 -5.50
CA SER A 37 -4.85 26.91 -6.49
C SER A 37 -4.45 26.49 -7.91
N THR A 38 -3.17 26.66 -8.28
CA THR A 38 -2.65 26.24 -9.59
C THR A 38 -2.67 24.72 -9.70
N ILE A 39 -2.22 24.02 -8.65
CA ILE A 39 -2.30 22.55 -8.58
C ILE A 39 -3.74 22.07 -8.67
N ASN A 40 -4.67 22.73 -7.97
CA ASN A 40 -6.08 22.37 -8.02
C ASN A 40 -6.68 22.55 -9.43
N ASN A 41 -6.36 23.65 -10.12
CA ASN A 41 -6.80 23.88 -11.49
C ASN A 41 -6.21 22.84 -12.47
N GLN A 42 -4.94 22.49 -12.31
CA GLN A 42 -4.31 21.42 -13.10
C GLN A 42 -5.04 20.08 -12.87
N LEU A 43 -5.31 19.71 -11.63
CA LEU A 43 -6.04 18.47 -11.32
C LEU A 43 -7.46 18.47 -11.88
N GLN A 44 -8.16 19.60 -11.81
CA GLN A 44 -9.52 19.71 -12.35
C GLN A 44 -9.52 19.55 -13.87
N LYS A 45 -8.58 20.20 -14.58
CA LYS A 45 -8.38 19.97 -16.01
C LYS A 45 -8.03 18.51 -16.32
N ALA A 46 -7.21 17.87 -15.48
CA ALA A 46 -6.87 16.47 -15.65
C ALA A 46 -8.11 15.56 -15.51
N PHE A 47 -8.97 15.84 -14.52
CA PHE A 47 -10.23 15.12 -14.34
C PHE A 47 -11.19 15.30 -15.51
N ASP A 48 -11.29 16.52 -16.04
CA ASP A 48 -12.15 16.81 -17.19
C ASP A 48 -11.66 16.10 -18.45
N ILE A 49 -10.35 16.16 -18.76
CA ILE A 49 -9.76 15.56 -19.97
C ILE A 49 -9.77 14.03 -19.90
N LEU A 50 -9.45 13.45 -18.74
CA LEU A 50 -9.41 12.01 -18.56
C LEU A 50 -10.79 11.42 -18.23
N HIS A 51 -11.84 12.25 -18.15
CA HIS A 51 -13.21 11.86 -17.79
C HIS A 51 -13.31 11.06 -16.48
N VAL A 52 -12.50 11.42 -15.48
CA VAL A 52 -12.49 10.78 -14.16
C VAL A 52 -13.13 11.68 -13.11
N ARG A 53 -13.91 11.07 -12.23
CA ARG A 53 -14.74 11.80 -11.24
C ARG A 53 -14.05 11.97 -9.90
N ASN A 54 -13.06 11.12 -9.60
CA ASN A 54 -12.38 11.09 -8.31
C ASN A 54 -10.90 10.68 -8.45
N GLY A 55 -10.09 11.04 -7.45
CA GLY A 55 -8.69 10.62 -7.36
C GLY A 55 -8.50 9.10 -7.33
N ARG A 56 -9.48 8.35 -6.80
CA ARG A 56 -9.47 6.87 -6.82
C ARG A 56 -9.53 6.31 -8.24
N GLU A 57 -10.39 6.86 -9.07
CA GLU A 57 -10.49 6.42 -10.47
C GLU A 57 -9.24 6.83 -11.25
N LEU A 58 -8.69 8.02 -10.98
CA LEU A 58 -7.42 8.44 -11.56
C LEU A 58 -6.26 7.50 -11.19
N ALA A 59 -6.15 7.09 -9.93
CA ALA A 59 -5.13 6.16 -9.47
C ALA A 59 -5.29 4.77 -10.11
N THR A 60 -6.52 4.30 -10.23
CA THR A 60 -6.83 3.03 -10.91
C THR A 60 -6.43 3.11 -12.38
N MET A 61 -6.86 4.16 -13.09
CA MET A 61 -6.52 4.38 -14.50
C MET A 61 -5.00 4.48 -14.72
N LEU A 62 -4.28 5.17 -13.83
CA LEU A 62 -2.82 5.23 -13.88
C LEU A 62 -2.20 3.83 -13.76
N TYR A 63 -2.66 3.04 -12.80
CA TYR A 63 -2.15 1.69 -12.60
C TYR A 63 -2.46 0.79 -13.80
N GLU A 64 -3.68 0.83 -14.33
CA GLU A 64 -4.07 0.06 -15.52
C GLU A 64 -3.19 0.38 -16.73
N ARG A 65 -2.87 1.68 -16.94
CA ARG A 65 -1.98 2.09 -18.05
C ARG A 65 -0.53 1.67 -17.84
N ILE A 66 -0.02 1.67 -16.60
CA ILE A 66 1.36 1.25 -16.31
C ILE A 66 1.49 -0.28 -16.37
N ALA A 67 0.53 -1.01 -15.80
CA ALA A 67 0.56 -2.47 -15.74
C ALA A 67 0.12 -3.12 -17.06
N GLY A 68 -0.59 -2.40 -17.94
CA GLY A 68 -1.15 -2.94 -19.17
C GLY A 68 -2.27 -3.96 -18.93
N VAL A 69 -2.74 -4.08 -17.69
CA VAL A 69 -3.77 -5.04 -17.26
C VAL A 69 -4.84 -4.26 -16.49
N LYS A 70 -6.11 -4.50 -16.81
CA LYS A 70 -7.23 -3.96 -16.00
C LYS A 70 -7.13 -4.52 -14.59
N LEU A 71 -6.91 -3.65 -13.61
CA LEU A 71 -6.84 -4.04 -12.21
C LEU A 71 -8.26 -4.22 -11.68
N THR A 72 -8.92 -5.29 -12.11
CA THR A 72 -10.18 -5.72 -11.51
C THR A 72 -9.86 -6.52 -10.27
N MET A 73 -10.21 -6.00 -9.09
CA MET A 73 -10.16 -6.78 -7.85
C MET A 73 -11.36 -7.74 -7.74
N ASP A 74 -12.02 -8.04 -8.85
CA ASP A 74 -12.99 -9.13 -9.01
C ASP A 74 -12.26 -10.48 -9.06
N PHE A 75 -11.46 -10.73 -8.03
CA PHE A 75 -10.89 -12.03 -7.79
C PHE A 75 -12.03 -13.01 -7.52
N SER A 76 -12.06 -14.08 -8.32
CA SER A 76 -12.94 -15.22 -8.10
C SER A 76 -12.94 -15.59 -6.61
N PRO A 77 -14.09 -15.98 -6.02
CA PRO A 77 -14.16 -16.40 -4.62
C PRO A 77 -13.02 -17.36 -4.22
N THR A 78 -12.58 -18.21 -5.15
CA THR A 78 -11.44 -19.12 -4.97
C THR A 78 -10.12 -18.40 -4.69
N VAL A 79 -9.80 -17.33 -5.41
CA VAL A 79 -8.55 -16.56 -5.24
C VAL A 79 -8.60 -15.75 -3.95
N ARG A 80 -9.76 -15.21 -3.59
CA ARG A 80 -9.95 -14.55 -2.29
C ARG A 80 -9.76 -15.53 -1.13
N MET A 81 -10.33 -16.73 -1.23
CA MET A 81 -10.11 -17.79 -0.25
C MET A 81 -8.65 -18.20 -0.19
N SER A 82 -7.97 -18.43 -1.32
CA SER A 82 -6.56 -18.83 -1.31
C SER A 82 -5.64 -17.79 -0.67
N VAL A 83 -5.88 -16.50 -0.90
CA VAL A 83 -5.12 -15.42 -0.24
C VAL A 83 -5.41 -15.39 1.26
N ALA A 84 -6.67 -15.52 1.67
CA ALA A 84 -7.06 -15.58 3.08
C ALA A 84 -6.42 -16.78 3.80
N TYR A 85 -6.49 -17.99 3.21
CA TYR A 85 -5.85 -19.18 3.77
C TYR A 85 -4.33 -19.03 3.86
N SER A 86 -3.69 -18.47 2.82
CA SER A 86 -2.24 -18.21 2.84
C SER A 86 -1.84 -17.29 3.98
N LEU A 87 -2.57 -16.17 4.18
CA LEU A 87 -2.31 -15.23 5.26
C LEU A 87 -2.58 -15.84 6.64
N LEU A 88 -3.64 -16.64 6.78
CA LEU A 88 -3.95 -17.37 8.01
C LEU A 88 -2.87 -18.39 8.35
N CYS A 89 -2.34 -19.12 7.36
CA CYS A 89 -1.23 -20.06 7.55
C CYS A 89 0.02 -19.33 8.03
N ILE A 90 0.40 -18.22 7.41
CA ILE A 90 1.55 -17.41 7.83
C ILE A 90 1.38 -16.91 9.26
N PHE A 91 0.21 -16.36 9.60
CA PHE A 91 -0.07 -15.89 10.97
C PHE A 91 -0.06 -17.03 11.99
N SER A 92 -0.65 -18.18 11.65
CA SER A 92 -0.69 -19.34 12.53
C SER A 92 0.70 -19.89 12.81
N LEU A 93 1.56 -19.96 11.79
CA LEU A 93 2.95 -20.37 11.94
C LEU A 93 3.76 -19.35 12.75
N SER A 94 3.54 -18.05 12.53
CA SER A 94 4.21 -16.98 13.28
C SER A 94 3.82 -17.01 14.77
N LEU A 95 2.53 -17.19 15.08
CA LEU A 95 2.04 -17.35 16.45
C LEU A 95 2.53 -18.64 17.11
N TYR A 96 2.57 -19.75 16.35
CA TYR A 96 3.12 -21.01 16.86
C TYR A 96 4.59 -20.88 17.22
N HIS A 97 5.37 -20.16 16.40
CA HIS A 97 6.78 -19.90 16.67
C HIS A 97 6.96 -19.08 17.95
N GLU A 98 6.24 -17.97 18.13
CA GLU A 98 6.29 -17.17 19.37
C GLU A 98 5.86 -17.97 20.60
N GLN A 99 4.79 -18.77 20.49
CA GLN A 99 4.31 -19.58 21.60
C GLN A 99 5.33 -20.67 21.99
N SER A 100 6.07 -21.21 21.02
CA SER A 100 7.14 -22.19 21.26
C SER A 100 8.35 -21.57 22.00
N GLU A 101 8.74 -20.35 21.64
CA GLU A 101 9.79 -19.58 22.33
C GLU A 101 9.42 -19.29 23.78
N MET A 102 8.17 -18.86 24.02
CA MET A 102 7.66 -18.58 25.36
C MET A 102 7.62 -19.83 26.24
N ARG A 103 7.31 -20.99 25.66
CA ARG A 103 7.28 -22.27 26.38
C ARG A 103 8.69 -22.73 26.76
N ARG A 104 9.65 -22.66 25.83
CA ARG A 104 11.08 -22.94 26.09
C ARG A 104 11.67 -21.98 27.13
N GLY A 105 11.30 -20.70 27.10
CA GLY A 105 11.76 -19.71 28.08
C GLY A 105 11.26 -19.97 29.51
N ARG A 106 10.07 -20.58 29.67
CA ARG A 106 9.55 -21.00 30.99
C ARG A 106 10.28 -22.23 31.52
N GLU A 107 10.54 -23.23 30.68
CA GLU A 107 11.25 -24.44 31.08
C GLU A 107 12.66 -24.12 31.63
N LEU A 108 13.42 -23.26 30.93
CA LEU A 108 14.75 -22.82 31.38
C LEU A 108 14.72 -22.00 32.69
N ARG A 109 13.64 -21.27 32.96
CA ARG A 109 13.48 -20.56 34.25
C ARG A 109 13.17 -21.53 35.39
N VAL A 110 12.34 -22.54 35.15
CA VAL A 110 12.04 -23.58 36.15
C VAL A 110 13.29 -24.38 36.48
N GLU A 111 14.05 -24.84 35.47
CA GLU A 111 15.32 -25.54 35.70
C GLU A 111 16.31 -24.71 36.51
N ARG A 112 16.45 -23.40 36.22
CA ARG A 112 17.32 -22.53 37.03
C ARG A 112 16.85 -22.41 38.49
N ILE A 113 15.56 -22.27 38.73
CA ILE A 113 15.01 -22.18 40.09
C ILE A 113 15.24 -23.50 40.85
N GLU A 114 15.08 -24.64 40.18
CA GLU A 114 15.34 -25.96 40.78
C GLU A 114 16.82 -26.19 41.11
N ILE A 115 17.73 -25.76 40.24
CA ILE A 115 19.19 -25.85 40.49
C ILE A 115 19.58 -24.99 41.71
N ILE A 116 19.06 -23.77 41.80
CA ILE A 116 19.34 -22.87 42.93
C ILE A 116 18.84 -23.48 44.24
N ARG A 117 17.62 -24.06 44.26
CA ARG A 117 17.07 -24.73 45.45
C ARG A 117 17.82 -25.98 45.89
N ARG A 118 18.54 -26.67 44.99
CA ARG A 118 19.37 -27.84 45.35
C ARG A 118 20.77 -27.46 45.82
N ALA A 119 21.18 -26.21 45.62
CA ALA A 119 22.48 -25.69 46.04
C ALA A 119 22.44 -25.01 47.43
N GLU A 120 21.24 -24.85 48.00
CA GLU A 120 20.95 -24.43 49.39
C GLU A 120 20.84 -25.65 50.31
#